data_AF-A0A0N5ALB8-F1
#
_entry.id   AF-A0A0N5ALB8-F1
#
_cell.length_a   1.000
_cell.length_b   1.000
_cell.length_c   1.000
_cell.angle_alpha   90.00
_cell.angle_beta   90.00
_cell.angle_gamma   90.00
#
_symmetry.space_group_name_H-M   'P 1'
#
loop_
_entity.id
_entity.type
_entity.pdbx_description
1 polymer ?
#
loop_
_entity_poly.entity_id
_entity_poly.type
_entity_poly.pdbx_seq_one_letter_code
_entity_poly.pdbx_strand_id
1 'polypeptide(L)'
;MNEQEFQISSFCGLKEISKQTCSSCGRKRMYFCYDCRSYMPSTLSLVPTVELPYKIDIIKHRNEKNGKSTALHCLLLAPLSTTVYDAPKVPDYSSIVGEKIVFYPSVKAKSIEEFLNDNGKIDRFVFLDATWFQVGGLLQLPEVQNLPHVKLNSYKTLYWRPQVYEYLATAEAVYYAVREAYQHDSKIPYDGRFDNLLFWFFYFRGMVNSSLIEKNFKNRISSKV
;
A
#
# COMPACT_ATOMS: atom_id res chain seq x y z
N MET A 1 -6.66 16.08 10.77
CA MET A 1 -6.33 14.73 11.24
C MET A 1 -4.94 14.77 11.83
N ASN A 2 -4.89 14.80 13.16
CA ASN A 2 -3.66 14.56 13.92
C ASN A 2 -3.31 13.07 13.81
N GLU A 3 -2.04 12.72 13.94
CA GLU A 3 -1.54 11.33 14.00
C GLU A 3 -2.05 10.52 15.23
N GLN A 4 -3.05 11.04 15.95
CA GLN A 4 -3.63 10.49 17.18
C GLN A 4 -4.71 9.41 16.96
N GLU A 5 -5.00 8.99 15.72
CA GLU A 5 -6.03 7.97 15.42
C GLU A 5 -5.48 6.56 15.14
N PHE A 6 -4.17 6.39 14.90
CA PHE A 6 -3.60 5.10 14.52
C PHE A 6 -2.84 4.44 15.68
N GLN A 7 -3.07 3.15 15.90
CA GLN A 7 -2.35 2.33 16.87
C GLN A 7 -1.10 1.69 16.23
N ILE A 8 -0.05 2.51 16.08
CA ILE A 8 1.23 2.07 15.49
C ILE A 8 2.20 1.60 16.58
N SER A 9 2.84 0.45 16.35
CA SER A 9 3.91 -0.06 17.23
C SER A 9 5.10 0.89 17.33
N SER A 10 5.81 0.83 18.46
CA SER A 10 6.96 1.71 18.74
C SER A 10 8.10 1.57 17.73
N PHE A 11 8.78 2.69 17.46
CA PHE A 11 9.97 2.75 16.59
C PHE A 11 11.31 2.67 17.35
N CYS A 12 11.32 2.50 18.68
CA CYS A 12 12.51 2.70 19.52
C CYS A 12 13.76 1.95 19.02
N GLY A 13 13.63 0.67 18.65
CA GLY A 13 14.78 -0.14 18.21
C GLY A 13 15.36 0.24 16.85
N LEU A 14 14.62 0.96 16.00
CA LEU A 14 15.08 1.26 14.64
C LEU A 14 16.19 2.33 14.60
N LYS A 15 16.28 3.19 15.61
CA LYS A 15 17.26 4.30 15.63
C LYS A 15 18.71 3.83 15.76
N GLU A 16 18.92 2.63 16.30
CA GLU A 16 20.25 2.06 16.56
C GLU A 16 20.77 1.23 15.38
N ILE A 17 19.92 0.96 14.40
CA ILE A 17 20.30 0.17 13.22
C ILE A 17 21.27 0.96 12.35
N SER A 18 22.32 0.30 11.88
CA SER A 18 23.24 0.85 10.87
C SER A 18 23.09 0.14 9.53
N LYS A 19 23.68 0.72 8.47
CA LYS A 19 23.66 0.11 7.13
C LYS A 19 24.41 -1.22 7.14
N GLN A 20 23.73 -2.26 6.68
CA GLN A 20 24.25 -3.61 6.48
C GLN A 20 24.35 -3.92 4.98
N THR A 21 25.15 -4.91 4.62
CA THR A 21 25.22 -5.42 3.23
C THR A 21 24.17 -6.51 3.06
N CYS A 22 23.29 -6.37 2.06
CA CYS A 22 22.31 -7.41 1.73
C CYS A 22 23.03 -8.67 1.22
N SER A 23 22.79 -9.82 1.83
CA SER A 23 23.39 -11.10 1.44
C SER A 23 23.00 -11.55 0.03
N SER A 24 21.80 -11.18 -0.43
CA SER A 24 21.27 -11.62 -1.73
C SER A 24 21.80 -10.80 -2.92
N CYS A 25 22.02 -9.48 -2.76
CA CYS A 25 22.43 -8.60 -3.87
C CYS A 25 23.68 -7.76 -3.62
N GLY A 26 24.30 -7.86 -2.44
CA GLY A 26 25.52 -7.12 -2.08
C GLY A 26 25.32 -5.61 -1.85
N ARG A 27 24.11 -5.06 -2.00
CA ARG A 27 23.86 -3.63 -1.83
C ARG A 27 23.73 -3.26 -0.35
N LYS A 28 24.28 -2.10 0.05
CA LYS A 28 24.14 -1.57 1.42
C LYS A 28 22.74 -1.01 1.67
N ARG A 29 22.08 -1.45 2.73
CA ARG A 29 20.70 -1.11 3.11
C ARG A 29 20.62 -1.00 4.63
N MET A 30 19.73 -0.15 5.14
CA MET A 30 19.58 0.05 6.59
C MET A 30 18.54 -0.93 7.16
N TYR A 31 17.27 -0.77 6.77
CA TYR A 31 16.16 -1.53 7.34
C TYR A 31 15.73 -2.74 6.50
N PHE A 32 15.64 -2.55 5.19
CA PHE A 32 15.24 -3.60 4.26
C PHE A 32 15.86 -3.37 2.90
N CYS A 33 16.04 -4.45 2.15
CA CYS A 33 16.50 -4.40 0.78
C CYS A 33 15.30 -4.26 -0.15
N TYR A 34 15.10 -3.06 -0.71
CA TYR A 34 13.99 -2.82 -1.63
C TYR A 34 14.11 -3.51 -3.00
N ASP A 35 15.29 -4.05 -3.32
CA ASP A 35 15.50 -4.83 -4.55
C ASP A 35 15.21 -6.32 -4.32
N CYS A 36 15.65 -6.86 -3.17
CA CYS A 36 15.42 -8.26 -2.78
C CYS A 36 14.11 -8.46 -2.02
N ARG A 37 13.42 -7.37 -1.68
CA ARG A 37 12.15 -7.34 -0.95
C ARG A 37 12.17 -8.10 0.38
N SER A 38 13.27 -7.97 1.11
CA SER A 38 13.49 -8.66 2.38
C SER A 38 14.00 -7.69 3.45
N TYR A 39 13.69 -7.97 4.71
CA TYR A 39 14.31 -7.25 5.83
C TYR A 39 15.82 -7.47 5.88
N MET A 40 16.52 -6.46 6.38
CA MET A 40 17.90 -6.64 6.84
C MET A 40 17.89 -7.42 8.17
N PRO A 41 18.89 -8.27 8.45
CA PRO A 41 18.87 -9.16 9.62
C PRO A 41 18.58 -8.44 10.94
N SER A 42 19.18 -7.27 11.17
CA SER A 42 18.97 -6.50 12.41
C SER A 42 17.60 -5.84 12.55
N THR A 43 16.73 -5.90 11.54
CA THR A 43 15.43 -5.22 11.52
C THR A 43 14.27 -6.16 11.85
N LEU A 44 14.40 -7.45 11.53
CA LEU A 44 13.29 -8.40 11.56
C LEU A 44 12.61 -8.50 12.95
N SER A 45 13.37 -8.43 14.03
CA SER A 45 12.85 -8.53 15.41
C SER A 45 12.28 -7.22 15.97
N LEU A 46 12.39 -6.11 15.23
CA LEU A 46 12.01 -4.77 15.71
C LEU A 46 10.73 -4.23 15.06
N VAL A 47 10.10 -5.03 14.21
CA VAL A 47 8.98 -4.61 13.37
C VAL A 47 7.77 -5.52 13.62
N PRO A 48 6.55 -4.97 13.56
CA PRO A 48 5.35 -5.79 13.69
C PRO A 48 5.17 -6.67 12.46
N THR A 49 4.46 -7.78 12.64
CA THR A 49 3.85 -8.54 11.54
C THR A 49 2.34 -8.38 11.63
N VAL A 50 1.69 -8.21 10.50
CA VAL A 50 0.25 -8.02 10.39
C VAL A 50 -0.34 -9.18 9.61
N GLU A 51 -1.35 -9.82 10.19
CA GLU A 51 -2.14 -10.85 9.52
C GLU A 51 -3.39 -10.21 8.90
N LEU A 52 -3.62 -10.48 7.62
CA LEU A 52 -4.72 -9.90 6.86
C LEU A 52 -5.66 -11.01 6.40
N PRO A 53 -7.00 -10.82 6.53
CA PRO A 53 -7.97 -11.83 6.13
C PRO A 53 -8.16 -11.92 4.60
N TYR A 54 -7.53 -11.03 3.83
CA TYR A 54 -7.64 -10.96 2.36
C TYR A 54 -6.29 -11.22 1.71
N LYS A 55 -6.30 -11.80 0.50
CA LYS A 55 -5.09 -11.82 -0.35
C LYS A 55 -4.93 -10.49 -1.06
N ILE A 56 -3.70 -9.99 -1.10
CA ILE A 56 -3.36 -8.71 -1.69
C ILE A 56 -2.27 -8.94 -2.73
N ASP A 57 -2.56 -8.54 -3.95
CA ASP A 57 -1.60 -8.49 -5.04
C ASP A 57 -1.34 -7.04 -5.41
N ILE A 58 -0.07 -6.68 -5.48
CA ILE A 58 0.34 -5.35 -5.90
C ILE A 58 1.16 -5.48 -7.18
N ILE A 59 0.62 -4.95 -8.27
CA ILE A 59 1.29 -4.94 -9.57
C ILE A 59 2.08 -3.64 -9.67
N LYS A 60 3.39 -3.75 -9.58
CA LYS A 60 4.31 -2.63 -9.64
C LYS A 60 4.73 -2.33 -11.07
N HIS A 61 4.63 -1.06 -11.46
CA HIS A 61 5.13 -0.60 -12.75
C HIS A 61 6.66 -0.63 -12.79
N ARG A 62 7.24 -1.00 -13.94
CA ARG A 62 8.69 -1.10 -14.15
C ARG A 62 9.46 0.21 -13.88
N ASN A 63 8.82 1.35 -14.13
CA ASN A 63 9.44 2.66 -13.93
C ASN A 63 9.21 3.22 -12.51
N GLU A 64 8.40 2.54 -11.69
CA GLU A 64 8.23 2.92 -10.28
C GLU A 64 9.51 2.60 -9.52
N LYS A 65 10.04 3.58 -8.79
CA LYS A 65 11.35 3.44 -8.13
C LYS A 65 11.18 2.62 -6.85
N ASN A 66 11.95 1.53 -6.71
CA ASN A 66 11.88 0.64 -5.54
C ASN A 66 12.03 1.38 -4.19
N GLY A 67 12.97 2.32 -4.08
CA GLY A 67 13.16 3.11 -2.85
C GLY A 67 12.10 4.20 -2.61
N LYS A 68 11.09 4.30 -3.49
CA LYS A 68 10.00 5.26 -3.39
C LYS A 68 8.63 4.61 -3.23
N SER A 69 8.48 3.39 -3.74
CA SER A 69 7.28 2.58 -3.62
C SER A 69 6.97 2.26 -2.16
N THR A 70 5.71 2.44 -1.78
CA THR A 70 5.19 2.01 -0.47
C THR A 70 4.58 0.61 -0.53
N ALA A 71 4.43 0.00 -1.73
CA ALA A 71 3.95 -1.37 -1.89
C ALA A 71 4.78 -2.38 -1.12
N LEU A 72 6.10 -2.16 -1.07
CA LEU A 72 7.00 -3.03 -0.32
C LEU A 72 6.71 -3.02 1.18
N HIS A 73 6.18 -1.92 1.73
CA HIS A 73 5.81 -1.88 3.15
C HIS A 73 4.76 -2.94 3.45
N CYS A 74 3.74 -3.07 2.60
CA CYS A 74 2.69 -4.08 2.72
C CYS A 74 3.25 -5.50 2.66
N LEU A 75 4.15 -5.77 1.70
CA LEU A 75 4.80 -7.08 1.58
C LEU A 75 5.61 -7.44 2.82
N LEU A 76 6.38 -6.50 3.35
CA LEU A 76 7.24 -6.74 4.49
C LEU A 76 6.46 -6.87 5.81
N LEU A 77 5.35 -6.14 5.96
CA LEU A 77 4.54 -6.15 7.17
C LEU A 77 3.48 -7.27 7.18
N ALA A 78 2.98 -7.69 6.01
CA ALA A 78 1.99 -8.76 5.87
C ALA A 78 2.40 -9.80 4.80
N PRO A 79 3.52 -10.53 5.00
CA PRO A 79 4.13 -11.37 3.97
C PRO A 79 3.31 -12.60 3.59
N LEU A 80 2.41 -13.08 4.47
CA LEU A 80 1.56 -14.26 4.19
C LEU A 80 0.35 -13.92 3.31
N SER A 81 -0.02 -12.64 3.26
CA SER A 81 -1.22 -12.16 2.56
C SER A 81 -0.89 -11.28 1.36
N THR A 82 0.33 -10.74 1.27
CA THR A 82 0.72 -9.78 0.24
C THR A 82 1.74 -10.36 -0.74
N THR A 83 1.48 -10.21 -2.04
CA THR A 83 2.46 -10.50 -3.11
C THR A 83 2.67 -9.25 -3.95
N VAL A 84 3.92 -8.96 -4.32
CA VAL A 84 4.26 -7.86 -5.24
C VAL A 84 4.76 -8.45 -6.54
N TYR A 85 4.19 -8.03 -7.66
CA TYR A 85 4.56 -8.44 -9.01
C TYR A 85 5.22 -7.28 -9.75
N ASP A 86 6.24 -7.55 -10.57
CA ASP A 86 6.80 -6.54 -11.49
C ASP A 86 6.17 -6.71 -12.86
N ALA A 87 5.44 -5.69 -13.34
CA ALA A 87 4.88 -5.70 -14.68
C ALA A 87 5.98 -5.81 -15.75
N PRO A 88 5.77 -6.61 -16.82
CA PRO A 88 4.50 -7.24 -17.20
C PRO A 88 4.26 -8.64 -16.62
N LYS A 89 5.09 -9.14 -15.69
CA LYS A 89 4.92 -10.48 -15.11
C LYS A 89 3.84 -10.45 -14.03
N VAL A 90 2.60 -10.72 -14.40
CA VAL A 90 1.41 -10.69 -13.55
C VAL A 90 0.76 -12.09 -13.54
N PRO A 91 0.14 -12.53 -12.43
CA PRO A 91 -0.57 -13.81 -12.41
C PRO A 91 -1.78 -13.78 -13.34
N ASP A 92 -2.08 -14.92 -13.97
CA ASP A 92 -3.33 -15.11 -14.68
C ASP A 92 -4.49 -15.25 -13.67
N TYR A 93 -5.16 -14.13 -13.39
CA TYR A 93 -6.28 -14.08 -12.46
C TYR A 93 -7.50 -14.91 -12.89
N SER A 94 -7.60 -15.30 -14.17
CA SER A 94 -8.68 -16.16 -14.66
C SER A 94 -8.54 -17.60 -14.14
N SER A 95 -7.30 -18.04 -13.88
CA SER A 95 -6.98 -19.37 -13.34
C SER A 95 -7.10 -19.49 -11.81
N ILE A 96 -7.16 -18.36 -11.10
CA ILE A 96 -7.26 -18.32 -9.64
C ILE A 96 -8.73 -18.44 -9.25
N VAL A 97 -9.08 -19.21 -8.21
CA VAL A 97 -10.47 -19.29 -7.72
C VAL A 97 -10.81 -18.09 -6.83
N GLY A 98 -12.05 -17.62 -6.87
CA GLY A 98 -12.58 -16.56 -6.01
C GLY A 98 -12.77 -15.21 -6.70
N GLU A 99 -13.35 -14.26 -5.98
CA GLU A 99 -13.61 -12.89 -6.44
C GLU A 99 -12.35 -12.03 -6.31
N LYS A 100 -11.95 -11.38 -7.41
CA LYS A 100 -10.79 -10.47 -7.44
C LYS A 100 -11.23 -9.13 -7.97
N ILE A 101 -10.78 -8.07 -7.32
CA ILE A 101 -11.10 -6.70 -7.70
C ILE A 101 -9.82 -5.90 -7.88
N VAL A 102 -9.85 -4.92 -8.78
CA VAL A 102 -8.75 -3.97 -8.97
C VAL A 102 -9.13 -2.58 -8.49
N PHE A 103 -8.25 -1.96 -7.71
CA PHE A 103 -8.46 -0.61 -7.21
C PHE A 103 -8.10 0.42 -8.28
N TYR A 104 -9.13 1.02 -8.89
CA TYR A 104 -8.98 2.12 -9.83
C TYR A 104 -10.28 2.95 -9.93
N PRO A 105 -10.23 4.28 -9.70
CA PRO A 105 -11.43 5.13 -9.65
C PRO A 105 -11.94 5.50 -11.05
N SER A 106 -12.33 4.50 -11.84
CA SER A 106 -13.00 4.72 -13.12
C SER A 106 -14.45 5.16 -12.94
N VAL A 107 -15.07 5.67 -14.01
CA VAL A 107 -16.51 6.03 -14.01
C VAL A 107 -17.44 4.86 -13.69
N LYS A 108 -17.00 3.61 -13.92
CA LYS A 108 -17.77 2.39 -13.62
C LYS A 108 -17.39 1.76 -12.27
N ALA A 109 -16.49 2.38 -11.51
CA ALA A 109 -15.98 1.79 -10.26
C ALA A 109 -17.04 1.83 -9.15
N LYS A 110 -17.30 0.67 -8.56
CA LYS A 110 -18.16 0.49 -7.38
C LYS A 110 -17.37 0.76 -6.10
N SER A 111 -18.03 1.15 -5.01
CA SER A 111 -17.41 1.10 -3.68
C SER A 111 -17.18 -0.36 -3.25
N ILE A 112 -16.36 -0.59 -2.22
CA ILE A 112 -16.19 -1.92 -1.63
C ILE A 112 -17.53 -2.45 -1.12
N GLU A 113 -18.31 -1.60 -0.44
CA GLU A 113 -19.64 -1.94 0.07
C GLU A 113 -20.61 -2.35 -1.05
N GLU A 114 -20.70 -1.56 -2.12
CA GLU A 114 -21.54 -1.89 -3.29
C GLU A 114 -21.13 -3.23 -3.90
N PHE A 115 -19.82 -3.47 -4.05
CA PHE A 115 -19.33 -4.75 -4.58
C PHE A 115 -19.68 -5.93 -3.66
N LEU A 116 -19.47 -5.80 -2.34
CA LEU A 116 -19.77 -6.85 -1.37
C LEU A 116 -21.27 -7.14 -1.30
N ASN A 117 -22.13 -6.12 -1.38
CA ASN A 117 -23.58 -6.31 -1.39
C ASN A 117 -24.05 -7.09 -2.64
N ASP A 118 -23.41 -6.85 -3.80
CA ASP A 118 -23.78 -7.49 -5.07
C ASP A 118 -23.19 -8.91 -5.23
N ASN A 119 -21.98 -9.16 -4.69
CA ASN A 119 -21.20 -10.37 -4.99
C ASN A 119 -20.91 -11.24 -3.74
N GLY A 120 -21.19 -10.74 -2.54
CA GLY A 120 -21.10 -11.45 -1.27
C GLY A 120 -19.72 -11.44 -0.61
N LYS A 121 -18.62 -11.63 -1.36
CA LYS A 121 -17.26 -11.64 -0.78
C LYS A 121 -16.21 -11.11 -1.74
N ILE A 122 -15.04 -10.78 -1.20
CA ILE A 122 -13.83 -10.49 -1.97
C ILE A 122 -12.71 -11.40 -1.47
N ASP A 123 -12.17 -12.25 -2.36
CA ASP A 123 -11.07 -13.15 -2.02
C ASP A 123 -9.69 -12.49 -2.23
N ARG A 124 -9.60 -11.54 -3.17
CA ARG A 124 -8.33 -10.91 -3.55
C ARG A 124 -8.47 -9.44 -3.97
N PHE A 125 -7.64 -8.60 -3.37
CA PHE A 125 -7.45 -7.21 -3.77
C PHE A 125 -6.24 -7.06 -4.69
N VAL A 126 -6.43 -6.39 -5.82
CA VAL A 126 -5.36 -6.07 -6.77
C VAL A 126 -5.13 -4.56 -6.77
N PHE A 127 -3.90 -4.14 -6.47
CA PHE A 127 -3.46 -2.74 -6.46
C PHE A 127 -2.44 -2.47 -7.57
N LEU A 128 -2.44 -1.25 -8.08
CA LEU A 128 -1.53 -0.81 -9.13
C LEU A 128 -0.52 0.20 -8.55
N ASP A 129 0.72 -0.23 -8.34
CA ASP A 129 1.79 0.61 -7.81
C ASP A 129 2.53 1.31 -8.96
N ALA A 130 2.04 2.51 -9.30
CA ALA A 130 2.57 3.34 -10.37
C ALA A 130 2.29 4.82 -10.10
N THR A 131 2.95 5.70 -10.85
CA THR A 131 2.48 7.09 -10.95
C THR A 131 1.17 7.13 -11.75
N TRP A 132 0.36 8.17 -11.54
CA TRP A 132 -0.91 8.34 -12.26
C TRP A 132 -0.76 8.45 -13.78
N PHE A 133 0.37 8.97 -14.25
CA PHE A 133 0.67 8.99 -15.68
C PHE A 133 0.99 7.59 -16.26
N GLN A 134 1.39 6.64 -15.41
CA GLN A 134 1.83 5.30 -15.81
C GLN A 134 0.77 4.22 -15.56
N VAL A 135 -0.18 4.45 -14.65
CA VAL A 135 -1.18 3.45 -14.23
C VAL A 135 -2.02 2.92 -15.39
N GLY A 136 -2.28 3.74 -16.42
CA GLY A 136 -3.02 3.32 -17.61
C GLY A 136 -2.36 2.13 -18.33
N GLY A 137 -1.03 2.05 -18.35
CA GLY A 137 -0.32 0.91 -18.94
C GLY A 137 -0.47 -0.38 -18.13
N LEU A 138 -0.69 -0.28 -16.82
CA LEU A 138 -0.97 -1.46 -15.98
C LEU A 138 -2.41 -1.94 -16.17
N LEU A 139 -3.36 -1.03 -16.35
CA LEU A 139 -4.77 -1.38 -16.61
C LEU A 139 -4.97 -2.09 -17.95
N GLN A 140 -4.10 -1.85 -18.93
CA GLN A 140 -4.14 -2.48 -20.24
C GLN A 140 -3.53 -3.89 -20.25
N LEU A 141 -2.96 -4.36 -19.14
CA LEU A 141 -2.44 -5.73 -19.06
C LEU A 141 -3.60 -6.72 -19.25
N PRO A 142 -3.44 -7.77 -20.09
CA PRO A 142 -4.50 -8.74 -20.38
C PRO A 142 -5.12 -9.37 -19.12
N GLU A 143 -4.30 -9.58 -18.09
CA GLU A 143 -4.68 -10.17 -16.82
C GLU A 143 -5.50 -9.20 -15.94
N VAL A 144 -5.34 -7.88 -16.16
CA VAL A 144 -5.94 -6.83 -15.31
C VAL A 144 -7.16 -6.18 -15.94
N GLN A 145 -7.16 -5.99 -17.26
CA GLN A 145 -8.14 -5.16 -17.99
C GLN A 145 -9.61 -5.57 -17.80
N ASN A 146 -9.86 -6.83 -17.43
CA ASN A 146 -11.20 -7.38 -17.23
C ASN A 146 -11.57 -7.51 -15.74
N LEU A 147 -10.69 -7.14 -14.81
CA LEU A 147 -11.01 -7.17 -13.39
C LEU A 147 -12.04 -6.09 -13.05
N PRO A 148 -13.04 -6.38 -12.19
CA PRO A 148 -13.97 -5.38 -11.69
C PRO A 148 -13.23 -4.21 -11.02
N HIS A 149 -13.56 -3.00 -11.44
CA HIS A 149 -13.01 -1.79 -10.85
C HIS A 149 -13.74 -1.45 -9.55
N VAL A 150 -12.97 -1.25 -8.49
CA VAL A 150 -13.46 -0.78 -7.19
C VAL A 150 -12.73 0.51 -6.79
N LYS A 151 -13.45 1.39 -6.10
CA LYS A 151 -12.92 2.62 -5.52
C LYS A 151 -13.07 2.58 -4.00
N LEU A 152 -12.14 3.24 -3.32
CA LEU A 152 -12.22 3.50 -1.89
C LEU A 152 -13.12 4.71 -1.63
N ASN A 153 -13.56 4.84 -0.38
CA ASN A 153 -14.10 6.10 0.11
C ASN A 153 -13.06 7.23 0.04
N SER A 154 -13.54 8.46 0.13
CA SER A 154 -12.67 9.64 0.11
C SER A 154 -11.89 9.75 1.41
N TYR A 155 -10.57 9.57 1.32
CA TYR A 155 -9.64 9.73 2.45
C TYR A 155 -8.65 10.86 2.20
N LYS A 156 -8.32 11.58 3.28
CA LYS A 156 -7.22 12.55 3.24
C LYS A 156 -5.89 11.80 3.37
N THR A 157 -5.10 11.79 2.30
CA THR A 157 -3.75 11.23 2.33
C THR A 157 -2.84 11.96 3.34
N LEU A 158 -2.04 11.18 4.06
CA LEU A 158 -0.95 11.64 4.91
C LEU A 158 0.41 11.53 4.22
N TYR A 159 0.44 11.14 2.94
CA TYR A 159 1.67 10.97 2.18
C TYR A 159 2.41 12.30 2.09
N TRP A 160 3.70 12.28 2.40
CA TRP A 160 4.50 13.49 2.66
C TRP A 160 5.30 13.99 1.46
N ARG A 161 5.36 13.22 0.38
CA ARG A 161 6.16 13.58 -0.80
C ARG A 161 5.40 14.53 -1.73
N PRO A 162 6.10 15.33 -2.54
CA PRO A 162 5.46 16.19 -3.53
C PRO A 162 4.58 15.38 -4.48
N GLN A 163 3.33 15.81 -4.65
CA GLN A 163 2.38 15.30 -5.63
C GLN A 163 1.40 16.43 -5.98
N VAL A 164 0.76 16.35 -7.15
CA VAL A 164 -0.19 17.36 -7.63
C VAL A 164 -1.59 17.11 -7.07
N TYR A 165 -1.95 15.84 -6.90
CA TYR A 165 -3.28 15.41 -6.51
C TYR A 165 -3.28 14.80 -5.10
N GLU A 166 -4.44 14.76 -4.44
CA GLU A 166 -4.62 14.17 -3.11
C GLU A 166 -4.87 12.66 -3.15
N TYR A 167 -4.11 11.95 -3.98
CA TYR A 167 -4.20 10.51 -4.06
C TYR A 167 -3.43 9.82 -2.93
N LEU A 168 -3.95 8.67 -2.52
CA LEU A 168 -3.35 7.80 -1.52
C LEU A 168 -2.05 7.17 -2.04
N ALA A 169 -1.09 7.00 -1.16
CA ALA A 169 0.01 6.07 -1.41
C ALA A 169 -0.51 4.63 -1.45
N THR A 170 0.20 3.72 -2.13
CA THR A 170 -0.17 2.31 -2.22
C THR A 170 -0.40 1.66 -0.85
N ALA A 171 0.46 1.93 0.15
CA ALA A 171 0.26 1.42 1.50
C ALA A 171 -1.01 1.97 2.19
N GLU A 172 -1.36 3.24 1.95
CA GLU A 172 -2.61 3.81 2.45
C GLU A 172 -3.83 3.17 1.76
N ALA A 173 -3.77 2.98 0.44
CA ALA A 173 -4.83 2.34 -0.32
C ALA A 173 -5.08 0.90 0.15
N VAL A 174 -4.01 0.12 0.37
CA VAL A 174 -4.10 -1.24 0.93
C VAL A 174 -4.72 -1.20 2.32
N TYR A 175 -4.24 -0.32 3.21
CA TYR A 175 -4.77 -0.18 4.56
C TYR A 175 -6.27 0.14 4.57
N TYR A 176 -6.70 1.15 3.82
CA TYR A 176 -8.10 1.56 3.79
C TYR A 176 -8.99 0.49 3.14
N ALA A 177 -8.52 -0.20 2.10
CA ALA A 177 -9.27 -1.29 1.48
C ALA A 177 -9.56 -2.44 2.46
N VAL A 178 -8.52 -2.90 3.16
CA VAL A 178 -8.66 -3.95 4.18
C VAL A 178 -9.59 -3.48 5.30
N ARG A 179 -9.45 -2.23 5.74
CA ARG A 179 -10.28 -1.65 6.79
C ARG A 179 -11.75 -1.61 6.38
N GLU A 180 -12.06 -1.07 5.20
CA GLU A 180 -13.43 -0.98 4.69
C GLU A 180 -14.08 -2.35 4.56
N ALA A 181 -13.41 -3.31 3.93
CA ALA A 181 -13.93 -4.66 3.76
C ALA A 181 -14.16 -5.36 5.09
N TYR A 182 -13.19 -5.25 6.02
CA TYR A 182 -13.32 -5.86 7.34
C TYR A 182 -14.47 -5.25 8.14
N GLN A 183 -14.66 -3.93 8.08
CA GLN A 183 -15.76 -3.25 8.79
C GLN A 183 -17.12 -3.66 8.22
N HIS A 184 -17.22 -3.85 6.90
CA HIS A 184 -18.44 -4.36 6.26
C HIS A 184 -18.78 -5.78 6.73
N ASP A 185 -17.80 -6.69 6.69
CA ASP A 185 -17.98 -8.09 7.08
C ASP A 185 -18.30 -8.25 8.58
N SER A 186 -17.55 -7.54 9.42
CA SER A 186 -17.59 -7.74 10.88
C SER A 186 -18.71 -6.98 11.57
N LYS A 187 -19.22 -5.89 10.98
CA LYS A 187 -20.23 -4.99 11.55
C LYS A 187 -19.87 -4.43 12.93
N ILE A 188 -18.60 -4.50 13.33
CA ILE A 188 -18.10 -3.93 14.58
C ILE A 188 -17.29 -2.64 14.31
N PRO A 189 -17.17 -1.76 15.31
CA PRO A 189 -16.24 -0.63 15.22
C PRO A 189 -14.82 -1.11 14.93
N TYR A 190 -14.11 -0.39 14.07
CA TYR A 190 -12.71 -0.70 13.77
C TYR A 190 -11.83 -0.39 14.98
N ASP A 191 -10.98 -1.35 15.34
CA ASP A 191 -10.19 -1.36 16.58
C ASP A 191 -8.69 -1.10 16.35
N GLY A 192 -8.29 -0.71 15.14
CA GLY A 192 -6.89 -0.44 14.81
C GLY A 192 -6.05 -1.67 14.47
N ARG A 193 -6.64 -2.87 14.40
CA ARG A 193 -5.90 -4.15 14.18
C ARG A 193 -4.98 -4.20 12.96
N PHE A 194 -5.22 -3.37 11.94
CA PHE A 194 -4.40 -3.31 10.73
C PHE A 194 -3.55 -2.05 10.63
N ASP A 195 -3.55 -1.18 11.65
CA ASP A 195 -2.83 0.10 11.62
C ASP A 195 -1.34 -0.09 11.41
N ASN A 196 -0.78 -1.18 11.94
CA ASN A 196 0.61 -1.55 11.74
C ASN A 196 0.99 -1.83 10.27
N LEU A 197 0.06 -1.93 9.32
CA LEU A 197 0.38 -1.89 7.88
C LEU A 197 1.02 -0.55 7.47
N LEU A 198 0.74 0.52 8.22
CA LEU A 198 1.30 1.85 8.02
C LEU A 198 2.56 2.09 8.87
N PHE A 199 3.10 1.07 9.55
CA PHE A 199 4.29 1.21 10.41
C PHE A 199 5.47 1.89 9.67
N TRP A 200 5.87 1.35 8.52
CA TRP A 200 6.95 1.95 7.71
C TRP A 200 6.56 3.29 7.10
N PHE A 201 5.28 3.47 6.76
CA PHE A 201 4.77 4.73 6.25
C PHE A 201 4.97 5.85 7.27
N PHE A 202 4.51 5.66 8.50
CA PHE A 202 4.66 6.65 9.57
C PHE A 202 6.11 6.82 10.03
N TYR A 203 6.89 5.73 10.06
CA TYR A 203 8.30 5.81 10.39
C TYR A 203 9.07 6.75 9.45
N PHE A 204 8.95 6.55 8.13
CA PHE A 204 9.63 7.42 7.17
C PHE A 204 9.01 8.80 7.06
N ARG A 205 7.69 8.94 7.29
CA ARG A 205 7.03 10.24 7.39
C ARG A 205 7.63 11.06 8.54
N GLY A 206 7.80 10.44 9.71
CA GLY A 206 8.35 11.08 10.92
C GLY A 206 9.81 11.51 10.80
N MET A 207 10.54 11.01 9.80
CA MET A 207 11.89 11.49 9.48
C MET A 207 11.92 12.77 8.63
N VAL A 208 10.78 13.18 8.08
CA VAL A 208 10.70 14.34 7.20
C VAL A 208 10.36 15.59 8.02
N ASN A 209 11.08 16.67 7.76
CA ASN A 209 10.86 17.94 8.43
C ASN A 209 9.41 18.44 8.23
N SER A 210 8.73 18.78 9.33
CA SER A 210 7.33 19.22 9.31
C SER A 210 7.06 20.40 8.38
N SER A 211 7.98 21.38 8.29
CA SER A 211 7.83 22.53 7.39
C SER A 211 7.84 22.13 5.90
N LEU A 212 8.59 21.09 5.54
CA LEU A 212 8.60 20.56 4.18
C LEU A 212 7.29 19.82 3.88
N ILE A 213 6.77 19.08 4.85
CA ILE A 213 5.47 18.42 4.76
C ILE A 213 4.38 19.45 4.52
N GLU A 214 4.32 20.51 5.34
CA GLU A 214 3.37 21.61 5.19
C GLU A 214 3.49 22.32 3.84
N LYS A 215 4.72 22.61 3.38
CA LYS A 215 4.96 23.19 2.05
C LYS A 215 4.41 22.30 0.94
N ASN A 216 4.65 20.99 1.01
CA ASN A 216 4.14 20.04 0.03
C ASN A 216 2.60 19.99 0.02
N PHE A 217 1.95 20.07 1.19
CA PHE A 217 0.50 20.12 1.28
C PHE A 217 -0.08 21.43 0.72
N LYS A 218 0.53 22.58 1.02
CA LYS A 218 0.11 23.88 0.47
C LYS A 218 0.17 23.88 -1.07
N ASN A 219 1.26 23.35 -1.63
CA ASN A 219 1.45 23.28 -3.07
C ASN A 219 0.39 22.43 -3.79
N ARG A 220 -0.15 21.37 -3.16
CA ARG A 220 -1.24 20.54 -3.70
C ARG A 220 -2.54 21.32 -3.87
N ILE A 221 -2.84 22.20 -2.91
CA ILE A 221 -4.06 23.00 -2.91
C ILE A 221 -3.93 24.09 -3.97
N SER A 222 -2.76 24.72 -4.08
CA SER A 222 -2.50 25.77 -5.07
C SER A 222 -2.55 25.26 -6.52
N SER A 223 -2.27 23.98 -6.76
CA SER A 223 -2.39 23.37 -8.09
C SER A 223 -3.83 22.96 -8.48
N LYS A 224 -4.83 23.21 -7.63
CA LYS A 224 -6.26 23.00 -7.94
C LYS A 224 -6.95 24.25 -8.52
N VAL A 225 -6.22 25.35 -8.72
CA VAL A 225 -6.71 26.62 -9.29
C VAL A 225 -6.26 26.74 -10.74
#